data_AF-A0A173YWS5-F1
#
_entry.id   AF-A0A173YWS5-F1
#
_cell.length_a   1.000
_cell.length_b   1.000
_cell.length_c   1.000
_cell.angle_alpha   90.00
_cell.angle_beta   90.00
_cell.angle_gamma   90.00
#
_symmetry.space_group_name_H-M   'P 1'
#
loop_
_entity.id
_entity.type
_entity.pdbx_description
1 polymer ?
#
loop_
_entity_poly.entity_id
_entity_poly.type
_entity_poly.pdbx_seq_one_letter_code
_entity_poly.pdbx_strand_id
1 'polypeptide(L)'
;MYSINIKGKVTSKDKKLVKQEMIFFQTGYNRVSKVLNITGPIKDWDNASQSFISKSSDAIKKNKMLLDLKLKYQKIAEEWEEEGRKWSPAELALSLDKKKGKEMKEEDRSLSVSQMIDYLIKKFSEKEKKEK
;
A
#
# COMPACT_ATOMS: atom_id res chain seq x y z
N MET A 1 0.16 4.16 19.10
CA MET A 1 0.97 2.94 18.82
C MET A 1 0.40 2.25 17.59
N TYR A 2 1.26 1.82 16.68
CA TYR A 2 0.89 1.09 15.47
C TYR A 2 1.82 -0.12 15.25
N SER A 3 1.42 -1.06 14.39
CA SER A 3 2.30 -2.13 13.93
C SER A 3 1.98 -2.55 12.49
N ILE A 4 3.02 -3.05 11.81
CA ILE A 4 2.93 -3.59 10.45
C ILE A 4 3.58 -4.98 10.48
N ASN A 5 2.78 -6.00 10.19
CA ASN A 5 3.20 -7.39 10.27
C ASN A 5 2.84 -8.13 8.98
N ILE A 6 3.51 -9.23 8.70
CA ILE A 6 3.22 -10.08 7.54
C ILE A 6 2.76 -11.44 8.07
N LYS A 7 1.68 -11.97 7.50
CA LYS A 7 1.18 -13.31 7.80
C LYS A 7 0.97 -14.11 6.53
N GLY A 8 1.29 -15.39 6.60
CA GLY A 8 0.95 -16.35 5.56
C GLY A 8 -0.46 -16.88 5.79
N LYS A 9 -1.34 -16.72 4.80
CA LYS A 9 -2.70 -17.28 4.81
C LYS A 9 -2.82 -18.39 3.78
N VAL A 10 -3.35 -19.53 4.20
CA VAL A 10 -3.55 -20.68 3.31
C VAL A 10 -4.59 -20.31 2.25
N THR A 11 -4.30 -20.62 0.99
CA THR A 11 -5.24 -20.36 -0.10
C THR A 11 -6.29 -21.47 -0.14
N SER A 12 -7.59 -21.12 -0.21
CA SER A 12 -8.68 -22.12 -0.20
C SER A 12 -8.58 -23.16 -1.33
N LYS A 13 -7.93 -22.82 -2.44
CA LYS A 13 -7.69 -23.71 -3.58
C LYS A 13 -6.53 -24.68 -3.33
N ASP A 14 -5.45 -24.21 -2.71
CA ASP A 14 -4.20 -24.95 -2.52
C ASP A 14 -3.78 -24.94 -1.05
N LYS A 15 -4.16 -25.99 -0.32
CA LYS A 15 -3.81 -26.15 1.11
C LYS A 15 -2.29 -26.22 1.37
N LYS A 16 -1.47 -26.39 0.32
CA LYS A 16 0.00 -26.46 0.39
C LYS A 16 0.68 -25.10 0.21
N LEU A 17 -0.05 -24.08 -0.23
CA LEU A 17 0.51 -22.76 -0.52
C LEU A 17 -0.06 -21.72 0.44
N VAL A 18 0.82 -20.84 0.91
CA VAL A 18 0.44 -19.62 1.63
C VAL A 18 0.58 -18.42 0.71
N LYS A 19 -0.43 -17.56 0.75
CA LYS A 19 -0.39 -16.21 0.19
C LYS A 19 -0.06 -15.24 1.31
N GLN A 20 0.90 -14.37 1.07
CA GLN A 20 1.30 -13.40 2.08
C GLN A 20 0.32 -12.25 2.16
N GLU A 21 -0.06 -11.87 3.37
CA GLU A 21 -0.91 -10.72 3.67
C GLU A 21 -0.16 -9.81 4.64
N MET A 22 -0.12 -8.51 4.33
CA MET A 22 0.38 -7.49 5.24
C MET A 22 -0.77 -6.99 6.12
N ILE A 23 -0.54 -6.90 7.42
CA ILE A 23 -1.52 -6.53 8.43
C ILE A 23 -1.08 -5.22 9.06
N PHE A 24 -1.94 -4.22 8.92
CA PHE A 24 -1.79 -2.90 9.51
C PHE A 24 -2.68 -2.79 10.75
N PHE A 25 -2.09 -2.32 11.84
CA PHE A 25 -2.79 -2.10 13.10
C PHE A 25 -2.40 -0.74 13.68
N GLN A 26 -3.38 -0.04 14.23
CA GLN A 26 -3.20 1.19 14.98
C GLN A 26 -4.26 1.25 16.07
N THR A 27 -3.90 1.70 17.27
CA THR A 27 -4.84 1.84 18.39
C THR A 27 -6.04 2.71 17.99
N GLY A 28 -7.25 2.25 18.31
CA GLY A 28 -8.49 2.97 17.98
C GLY A 28 -9.06 2.67 16.58
N TYR A 29 -8.41 1.81 15.80
CA TYR A 29 -8.88 1.42 14.46
C TYR A 29 -8.99 -0.09 14.29
N ASN A 30 -9.85 -0.49 13.35
CA ASN A 30 -9.91 -1.88 12.89
C ASN A 30 -8.60 -2.27 12.19
N ARG A 31 -8.20 -3.53 12.36
CA ARG A 31 -7.06 -4.10 11.62
C ARG A 31 -7.40 -4.16 10.13
N VAL A 32 -6.43 -3.77 9.31
CA VAL A 32 -6.55 -3.82 7.85
C VAL A 32 -5.57 -4.86 7.32
N SER A 33 -6.06 -5.75 6.46
CA SER A 33 -5.23 -6.75 5.78
C SER A 33 -5.12 -6.41 4.30
N LYS A 34 -3.91 -6.50 3.75
CA LYS A 34 -3.62 -6.27 2.34
C LYS A 34 -2.91 -7.49 1.78
N VAL A 35 -3.56 -8.10 0.79
CA VAL A 35 -3.03 -9.29 0.13
C VAL A 35 -1.87 -8.92 -0.78
N LEU A 36 -0.75 -9.65 -0.67
CA LEU A 36 0.43 -9.50 -1.52
C LEU A 36 0.41 -10.57 -2.62
N ASN A 37 0.98 -10.24 -3.77
CA ASN A 37 1.21 -11.20 -4.86
C ASN A 37 2.49 -12.02 -4.64
N ILE A 38 2.71 -12.46 -3.40
CA ILE A 38 3.84 -13.29 -2.98
C ILE A 38 3.25 -14.57 -2.40
N THR A 39 3.58 -15.70 -3.01
CA THR A 39 3.15 -17.02 -2.58
C THR A 39 4.34 -17.94 -2.39
N GLY A 40 4.16 -18.94 -1.54
CA GLY A 40 5.15 -20.00 -1.38
C GLY A 40 4.58 -21.20 -0.62
N PRO A 41 5.35 -22.30 -0.52
CA PRO A 41 4.95 -23.47 0.23
C PRO A 41 4.75 -23.14 1.71
N ILE A 42 3.68 -23.64 2.31
CA ILE A 42 3.37 -23.42 3.74
C ILE A 42 4.49 -23.91 4.65
N LYS A 43 5.11 -25.05 4.30
CA LYS A 43 6.23 -25.65 5.05
C LYS A 43 7.47 -24.75 5.09
N ASP A 44 7.60 -23.86 4.11
CA ASP A 44 8.76 -22.98 3.96
C ASP A 44 8.49 -21.60 4.56
N TRP A 45 7.29 -21.34 5.10
CA TRP A 45 6.93 -20.07 5.72
C TRP A 45 6.99 -20.17 7.24
N ASP A 46 7.68 -19.22 7.87
CA ASP A 46 7.69 -19.06 9.31
C ASP A 46 6.95 -17.77 9.71
N ASN A 47 5.89 -17.93 10.51
CA ASN A 47 5.08 -16.80 11.00
C ASN A 47 5.80 -15.98 12.07
N ALA A 48 6.76 -16.56 12.81
CA ALA A 48 7.48 -15.85 13.86
C ALA A 48 8.47 -14.85 13.25
N SER A 49 9.32 -15.31 12.32
CA SER A 49 10.23 -14.45 11.57
C SER A 49 9.56 -13.66 10.44
N GLN A 50 8.32 -13.99 10.08
CA GLN A 50 7.60 -13.40 8.94
C GLN A 50 8.39 -13.54 7.62
N SER A 51 9.01 -14.70 7.43
CA SER A 51 9.92 -14.95 6.31
C SER A 51 9.85 -16.39 5.81
N PHE A 52 10.35 -16.61 4.60
CA PHE A 52 10.58 -17.95 4.09
C PHE A 52 11.90 -18.50 4.63
N ILE A 53 11.87 -19.70 5.23
CA ILE A 53 13.04 -20.35 5.85
C ILE A 53 13.93 -21.09 4.83
N SER A 54 13.42 -21.31 3.62
CA SER A 54 14.18 -21.96 2.55
C SER A 54 15.38 -21.11 2.15
N LYS A 55 16.54 -21.75 1.93
CA LYS A 55 17.77 -21.09 1.45
C LYS A 55 17.82 -20.93 -0.08
N SER A 56 16.70 -21.20 -0.77
CA SER A 56 16.63 -21.04 -2.22
C SER A 56 16.75 -19.58 -2.65
N SER A 57 17.30 -19.34 -3.85
CA SER A 57 17.39 -17.98 -4.42
C SER A 57 16.02 -17.30 -4.52
N ASP A 58 14.97 -18.08 -4.82
CA ASP A 58 13.60 -17.59 -4.87
C ASP A 58 13.10 -17.11 -3.49
N ALA A 59 13.31 -17.90 -2.43
CA ALA A 59 12.94 -17.51 -1.07
C ALA A 59 13.70 -16.25 -0.60
N ILE A 60 14.99 -16.15 -0.91
CA ILE A 60 15.80 -14.96 -0.60
C ILE A 60 15.23 -13.72 -1.31
N LYS A 61 14.90 -13.83 -2.59
CA LYS A 61 14.27 -12.73 -3.36
C LYS A 61 12.92 -12.33 -2.75
N LYS A 62 12.07 -13.30 -2.40
CA LYS A 62 10.77 -13.03 -1.77
C LYS A 62 10.92 -12.36 -0.40
N ASN A 63 11.83 -12.83 0.44
CA ASN A 63 12.11 -12.21 1.74
C ASN A 63 12.58 -10.75 1.59
N LYS A 64 13.46 -10.48 0.61
CA LYS A 64 13.86 -9.11 0.28
C LYS A 64 12.67 -8.25 -0.13
N MET A 65 11.80 -8.74 -1.02
CA MET A 65 10.59 -8.00 -1.43
C MET A 65 9.64 -7.73 -0.25
N LEU A 66 9.45 -8.69 0.65
CA LEU A 66 8.62 -8.55 1.85
C LEU A 66 9.19 -7.49 2.79
N LEU A 67 10.50 -7.54 3.04
CA LEU A 67 11.21 -6.57 3.86
C LEU A 67 11.13 -5.15 3.26
N ASP A 68 11.45 -5.01 1.97
CA ASP A 68 11.40 -3.72 1.27
C ASP A 68 10.00 -3.09 1.33
N LEU A 69 8.94 -3.90 1.18
CA LEU A 69 7.57 -3.41 1.32
C LEU A 69 7.26 -2.98 2.75
N LYS A 70 7.67 -3.76 3.75
CA LYS A 70 7.45 -3.45 5.17
C LYS A 70 8.11 -2.13 5.55
N LEU A 71 9.37 -1.94 5.16
CA LEU A 71 10.13 -0.72 5.39
C LEU A 71 9.47 0.49 4.71
N LYS A 72 8.97 0.34 3.47
CA LYS A 72 8.26 1.43 2.77
C LYS A 72 7.02 1.92 3.53
N TYR A 73 6.21 1.00 4.05
CA TYR A 73 5.03 1.40 4.84
C TYR A 73 5.42 1.94 6.22
N GLN A 74 6.43 1.37 6.87
CA GLN A 74 6.94 1.91 8.14
C GLN A 74 7.39 3.35 7.97
N LYS A 75 8.19 3.65 6.94
CA LYS A 75 8.64 5.01 6.65
C LYS A 75 7.49 6.00 6.48
N ILE A 76 6.45 5.63 5.73
CA ILE A 76 5.26 6.49 5.54
C ILE A 76 4.54 6.72 6.87
N ALA A 77 4.42 5.68 7.71
CA ALA A 77 3.81 5.81 9.02
C ALA A 77 4.63 6.72 9.95
N GLU A 78 5.96 6.57 9.95
CA GLU A 78 6.88 7.44 10.69
C GLU A 78 6.74 8.90 10.25
N GLU A 79 6.78 9.18 8.95
CA GLU A 79 6.57 10.52 8.39
C GLU A 79 5.23 11.13 8.86
N TRP A 80 4.13 10.37 8.82
CA TRP A 80 2.83 10.87 9.28
C TRP A 80 2.74 11.10 10.79
N GLU A 81 3.44 10.29 11.59
CA GLU A 81 3.54 10.50 13.05
C GLU A 81 4.37 11.74 13.37
N GLU A 82 5.49 11.97 12.66
CA GLU A 82 6.32 13.18 12.79
C GLU A 82 5.55 14.46 12.40
N GLU A 83 4.72 14.40 11.36
CA GLU A 83 3.83 15.49 10.96
C GLU A 83 2.68 15.76 11.96
N GLY A 84 2.49 14.89 12.97
CA GLY A 84 1.34 14.96 13.88
C GLY A 84 0.01 14.72 13.17
N ARG A 85 0.04 14.11 11.98
CA ARG A 85 -1.14 13.88 11.17
C ARG A 85 -1.96 12.72 11.76
N LYS A 86 -3.27 12.90 11.85
CA LYS A 86 -4.19 11.77 12.09
C LYS A 86 -4.28 10.91 10.82
N TRP A 87 -3.94 9.64 10.96
CA TRP A 87 -4.05 8.64 9.88
C TRP A 87 -4.70 7.35 10.42
N SER A 88 -5.13 6.50 9.50
CA SER A 88 -5.72 5.19 9.78
C SER A 88 -4.99 4.05 9.05
N PRO A 89 -5.08 2.79 9.54
CA PRO A 89 -4.48 1.63 8.87
C PRO A 89 -4.94 1.45 7.42
N ALA A 90 -6.17 1.86 7.10
CA ALA A 90 -6.73 1.80 5.74
C ALA A 90 -6.03 2.80 4.80
N GLU A 91 -5.80 4.03 5.27
CA GLU A 91 -5.05 5.03 4.49
C GLU A 91 -3.61 4.60 4.26
N LEU A 92 -2.97 4.02 5.29
CA LEU A 92 -1.62 3.51 5.16
C LEU A 92 -1.55 2.37 4.13
N ALA A 93 -2.49 1.42 4.17
CA ALA A 93 -2.55 0.32 3.22
C ALA A 93 -2.68 0.80 1.75
N LEU A 94 -3.38 1.91 1.52
CA LEU A 94 -3.59 2.52 0.20
C LEU A 94 -2.48 3.49 -0.22
N SER A 95 -1.58 3.87 0.68
CA SER A 95 -0.56 4.90 0.45
C SER A 95 0.35 4.60 -0.77
N LEU A 96 0.75 3.34 -0.93
CA LEU A 96 1.58 2.89 -2.05
C LEU A 96 0.78 2.62 -3.33
N ASP A 97 -0.52 2.35 -3.23
CA ASP A 97 -1.38 2.18 -4.41
C ASP A 97 -1.59 3.52 -5.12
N LYS A 98 -1.71 4.61 -4.34
CA LYS A 98 -1.77 5.97 -4.87
C LYS A 98 -0.50 6.39 -5.61
N LYS A 99 0.69 5.83 -5.29
CA LYS A 99 1.91 6.10 -6.05
C LYS A 99 1.91 5.40 -7.42
N LYS A 100 1.34 4.19 -7.54
CA LYS A 100 1.10 3.54 -8.84
C LYS A 100 -0.04 4.20 -9.64
N GLY A 101 -1.04 4.73 -8.94
CA GLY A 101 -2.14 5.47 -9.54
C GLY A 101 -1.80 6.91 -9.93
N LYS A 102 -0.76 7.54 -9.37
CA LYS A 102 -0.37 8.90 -9.78
C LYS A 102 0.24 8.97 -11.18
N GLU A 103 0.70 7.85 -11.73
CA GLU A 103 1.06 7.76 -13.17
C GLU A 103 -0.15 7.41 -14.06
N MET A 104 -1.31 7.03 -13.51
CA MET A 104 -2.48 6.57 -14.30
C MET A 104 -3.85 7.19 -13.92
N LYS A 105 -3.96 8.05 -12.91
CA LYS A 105 -5.24 8.56 -12.38
C LYS A 105 -5.16 9.99 -11.82
N GLU A 106 -4.56 10.91 -12.56
CA GLU A 106 -4.96 12.32 -12.41
C GLU A 106 -6.31 12.62 -13.09
N GLU A 107 -6.81 11.72 -13.95
CA GLU A 107 -8.06 11.93 -14.71
C GLU A 107 -9.32 11.32 -14.08
N ASP A 108 -9.18 10.48 -13.06
CA ASP A 108 -10.30 9.72 -12.46
C ASP A 108 -10.56 10.11 -11.00
N ARG A 109 -10.42 11.40 -10.70
CA ARG A 109 -11.09 12.01 -9.55
C ARG A 109 -12.35 12.66 -10.09
N SER A 110 -13.51 12.14 -9.72
CA SER A 110 -14.77 12.85 -9.88
C SER A 110 -14.62 14.23 -9.22
N LEU A 111 -14.37 15.26 -10.03
CA LEU A 111 -14.32 16.64 -9.54
C LEU A 111 -15.70 16.98 -9.01
N SER A 112 -15.76 17.61 -7.84
CA SER A 112 -17.02 18.23 -7.43
C SER A 112 -17.39 19.31 -8.47
N VAL A 113 -18.68 19.63 -8.59
CA VAL A 113 -19.14 20.66 -9.54
C VAL A 113 -18.35 21.97 -9.35
N SER A 114 -18.06 22.35 -8.11
CA SER A 114 -17.24 23.53 -7.80
C SER A 114 -15.81 23.42 -8.37
N GLN A 115 -15.15 22.28 -8.19
CA GLN A 115 -13.80 22.06 -8.70
C GLN A 115 -13.73 22.02 -10.23
N MET A 116 -14.80 21.52 -10.88
CA MET A 116 -14.93 21.54 -12.34
C MET A 116 -15.11 22.98 -12.84
N ILE A 117 -15.91 23.80 -12.15
CA ILE A 117 -16.09 25.22 -12.46
C ILE A 117 -14.75 25.97 -12.34
N ASP A 118 -14.03 25.78 -11.23
CA ASP A 118 -12.73 26.43 -11.02
C ASP A 118 -11.70 26.02 -12.07
N TYR A 119 -11.68 24.74 -12.45
CA TYR A 119 -10.84 24.21 -13.53
C TYR A 119 -11.17 24.85 -14.88
N LEU A 120 -12.46 24.95 -15.23
CA LEU A 120 -12.91 25.55 -16.47
C LEU A 120 -12.54 27.04 -16.53
N ILE A 121 -12.78 27.80 -15.46
CA ILE A 121 -12.41 29.22 -15.36
C ILE A 121 -10.90 29.38 -15.64
N LYS A 122 -10.07 28.61 -14.94
CA LYS A 122 -8.61 28.66 -15.13
C LYS A 122 -8.19 28.34 -16.57
N LYS A 123 -8.77 27.29 -17.17
CA LYS A 123 -8.48 26.86 -18.53
C LYS A 123 -8.86 27.91 -19.59
N PHE A 124 -9.96 28.62 -19.38
CA PHE A 124 -10.38 29.70 -20.29
C PHE A 124 -9.51 30.96 -20.11
N SER A 125 -9.18 31.35 -18.87
CA SER A 125 -8.28 32.48 -18.63
C SER A 125 -6.86 32.27 -19.17
N GLU A 126 -6.37 31.03 -19.23
CA GLU A 126 -5.07 30.70 -19.82
C GLU A 126 -5.11 30.72 -21.36
N LYS A 127 -6.26 30.47 -21.98
CA LYS A 127 -6.44 30.59 -23.44
C LYS A 127 -6.49 32.05 -23.88
N GLU A 128 -7.20 32.92 -23.15
CA GLU A 128 -7.27 34.36 -23.49
C GLU A 128 -5.92 35.08 -23.38
N LYS A 129 -4.99 34.57 -22.55
CA LYS A 129 -3.63 35.13 -22.44
C LYS A 129 -2.69 34.73 -23.57
N LYS A 130 -3.05 33.75 -24.40
CA LYS A 130 -2.24 33.27 -25.53
C LYS A 130 -2.65 33.87 -26.88
N GLU A 131 -3.75 34.62 -26.93
CA GLU A 131 -4.26 35.28 -28.13
C GLU A 131 -4.10 36.82 -28.10
N LYS A 132 -3.20 37.34 -27.24
CA LYS A 132 -2.71 38.73 -27.29
C LYS A 132 -1.21 38.73 -27.53
#